data_AF-A0A0B1SF31-F1
#
_entry.id   AF-A0A0B1SF31-F1
#
_cell.length_a   1.000
_cell.length_b   1.000
_cell.length_c   1.000
_cell.angle_alpha   90.00
_cell.angle_beta   90.00
_cell.angle_gamma   90.00
#
_symmetry.space_group_name_H-M   'P 1'
#
loop_
_entity.id
_entity.type
_entity.pdbx_description
1 polymer ?
#
loop_
_entity_poly.entity_id
_entity_poly.type
_entity_poly.pdbx_seq_one_letter_code
_entity_poly.pdbx_strand_id
1 'polypeptide(L)'
;GPSRTRGGSDPHKMISSTISRYACRIIIDRENYDKAFLYAAGFDSVKNIFLGEKATKWMKRNGEMDGLTTNGILILHPNRNTEELSDDDVPPMYVWREVSVDGDIYTLRETRSSSARGALVPEETNMLQ
;
A
#
# COMPACT_ATOMS: atom_id res chain seq x y z
N GLY A 1 7.15 -32.00 42.91
CA GLY A 1 7.70 -31.48 41.65
C GLY A 1 7.20 -30.06 41.48
N PRO A 2 8.04 -29.09 41.08
CA PRO A 2 7.60 -27.70 41.10
C PRO A 2 6.60 -27.46 39.96
N SER A 3 5.53 -26.76 40.36
CA SER A 3 4.40 -26.32 39.54
C SER A 3 4.85 -25.39 38.42
N ARG A 4 4.46 -25.69 37.17
CA ARG A 4 4.55 -24.75 36.06
C ARG A 4 3.62 -23.56 36.34
N THR A 5 4.19 -22.43 36.73
CA THR A 5 3.51 -21.14 36.77
C THR A 5 3.14 -20.75 35.35
N ARG A 6 1.83 -20.54 35.12
CA ARG A 6 1.27 -19.96 33.89
C ARG A 6 2.00 -18.64 33.58
N GLY A 7 2.45 -18.47 32.35
CA GLY A 7 3.08 -17.24 31.88
C GLY A 7 2.14 -16.06 32.08
N GLY A 8 2.44 -15.23 33.07
CA GLY A 8 1.81 -13.92 33.24
C GLY A 8 2.24 -13.03 32.09
N SER A 9 1.28 -12.53 31.32
CA SER A 9 1.50 -11.42 30.39
C SER A 9 1.86 -10.18 31.20
N ASP A 10 3.08 -9.68 31.01
CA ASP A 10 3.56 -8.43 31.60
C ASP A 10 2.66 -7.25 31.15
N PRO A 11 1.99 -6.54 32.07
CA PRO A 11 1.12 -5.41 31.74
C PRO A 11 1.88 -4.22 31.12
N HIS A 12 3.23 -4.26 31.10
CA HIS A 12 4.08 -3.26 30.47
C HIS A 12 4.56 -3.60 29.05
N LYS A 13 4.12 -4.71 28.46
CA LYS A 13 4.45 -5.02 27.07
C LYS A 13 3.71 -4.07 26.13
N MET A 14 4.35 -2.94 25.81
CA MET A 14 3.81 -1.93 24.88
C MET A 14 3.40 -2.60 23.57
N ILE A 15 2.12 -2.47 23.23
CA ILE A 15 1.59 -2.94 21.94
C ILE A 15 2.15 -1.99 20.87
N SER A 16 2.98 -2.53 19.98
CA SER A 16 3.50 -1.81 18.82
C SER A 16 2.56 -2.00 17.63
N SER A 17 2.19 -0.90 16.97
CA SER A 17 1.46 -0.91 15.71
C SER A 17 2.38 -0.55 14.56
N THR A 18 2.29 -1.32 13.47
CA THR A 18 2.97 -1.00 12.21
C THR A 18 2.10 -0.19 11.25
N ILE A 19 0.86 0.13 11.65
CA ILE A 19 -0.08 0.90 10.84
C ILE A 19 0.22 2.39 11.01
N SER A 20 0.44 3.07 9.91
CA SER A 20 0.65 4.52 9.88
C SER A 20 -0.57 5.27 10.43
N ARG A 21 -0.34 6.34 11.21
CA ARG A 21 -1.42 7.20 11.74
C ARG A 21 -2.28 7.82 10.63
N TYR A 22 -1.65 8.21 9.53
CA TYR A 22 -2.29 8.73 8.32
C TYR A 22 -1.90 7.84 7.14
N ALA A 23 -2.59 6.70 7.01
CA ALA A 23 -2.15 5.60 6.16
C ALA A 23 -2.40 5.83 4.66
N CYS A 24 -3.60 6.24 4.28
CA CYS A 24 -4.01 6.41 2.89
C CYS A 24 -5.12 7.47 2.75
N ARG A 25 -5.43 7.82 1.50
CA ARG A 25 -6.58 8.63 1.11
C ARG A 25 -7.41 7.84 0.10
N ILE A 26 -8.72 7.91 0.24
CA ILE A 26 -9.67 7.47 -0.79
C ILE A 26 -10.35 8.72 -1.32
N ILE A 27 -10.19 9.01 -2.60
CA ILE A 27 -10.79 10.16 -3.28
C ILE A 27 -11.90 9.65 -4.18
N ILE A 28 -13.12 10.14 -3.96
CA ILE A 28 -14.30 9.72 -4.72
C ILE A 28 -14.77 10.91 -5.56
N ASP A 29 -15.03 10.66 -6.85
CA ASP A 29 -15.70 11.64 -7.70
C ASP A 29 -17.16 11.81 -7.23
N ARG A 30 -17.54 13.05 -6.92
CA ARG A 30 -18.88 13.38 -6.41
C ARG A 30 -19.96 13.35 -7.47
N GLU A 31 -19.58 13.43 -8.75
CA GLU A 31 -20.50 13.35 -9.88
C GLU A 31 -20.56 11.91 -10.43
N ASN A 32 -19.50 11.12 -10.21
CA ASN A 32 -19.39 9.71 -10.64
C ASN A 32 -19.01 8.82 -9.45
N TYR A 33 -20.00 8.39 -8.66
CA TYR A 33 -19.78 7.66 -7.40
C TYR A 33 -19.14 6.27 -7.58
N ASP A 34 -19.10 5.76 -8.81
CA ASP A 34 -18.40 4.54 -9.21
C ASP A 34 -16.88 4.72 -9.30
N LYS A 35 -16.38 5.97 -9.29
CA LYS A 35 -14.96 6.29 -9.37
C LYS A 35 -14.39 6.65 -8.00
N ALA A 36 -13.78 5.66 -7.35
CA ALA A 36 -13.04 5.84 -6.11
C ALA A 36 -11.57 5.48 -6.30
N PHE A 37 -10.64 6.33 -5.89
CA PHE A 37 -9.20 6.19 -6.12
C PHE A 37 -8.42 6.13 -4.81
N LEU A 38 -7.52 5.16 -4.69
CA LEU A 38 -6.64 4.99 -3.54
C LEU A 38 -5.33 5.76 -3.73
N TYR A 39 -4.86 6.43 -2.69
CA TYR A 39 -3.54 7.06 -2.66
C TYR A 39 -2.82 6.73 -1.36
N ALA A 40 -1.51 6.54 -1.41
CA ALA A 40 -0.74 6.34 -0.19
C ALA A 40 -0.57 7.64 0.61
N ALA A 41 -0.38 7.45 1.92
CA ALA A 41 -0.33 8.49 2.95
C ALA A 41 -1.64 9.30 3.08
N GLY A 42 -1.80 9.92 4.26
CA GLY A 42 -2.85 10.89 4.53
C GLY A 42 -2.26 12.21 5.03
N PHE A 43 -3.04 13.27 4.87
CA PHE A 43 -2.71 14.57 5.43
C PHE A 43 -2.78 14.53 6.96
N ASP A 44 -1.79 15.12 7.62
CA ASP A 44 -1.80 15.32 9.05
C ASP A 44 -2.69 16.52 9.48
N SER A 45 -2.67 16.84 10.77
CA SER A 45 -3.44 17.96 11.34
C SER A 45 -3.06 19.33 10.80
N VAL A 46 -1.89 19.47 10.16
CA VAL A 46 -1.44 20.71 9.51
C VAL A 46 -1.55 20.64 7.99
N LYS A 47 -2.33 19.67 7.48
CA LYS A 47 -2.64 19.47 6.06
C LYS A 47 -1.41 19.12 5.21
N ASN A 48 -0.42 18.45 5.78
CA ASN A 48 0.78 18.01 5.09
C ASN A 48 0.89 16.48 5.01
N ILE A 49 1.54 15.99 3.96
CA ILE A 49 2.00 14.60 3.88
C ILE A 49 3.49 14.58 4.19
N PHE A 50 3.85 13.98 5.33
CA PHE A 50 5.24 13.80 5.70
C PHE A 50 5.73 12.40 5.32
N LEU A 51 6.70 12.35 4.42
CA LEU A 51 7.45 11.13 4.12
C LEU A 51 8.78 11.16 4.84
N GLY A 52 8.94 10.30 5.86
CA GLY A 52 10.16 10.24 6.69
C GLY A 52 11.42 9.96 5.88
N GLU A 53 12.60 10.19 6.47
CA GLU A 53 13.90 10.12 5.79
C GLU A 53 14.12 8.79 5.03
N LYS A 54 13.66 7.68 5.60
CA LYS A 54 13.79 6.33 5.00
C LYS A 54 12.78 6.02 3.90
N ALA A 55 11.77 6.86 3.68
CA ALA A 55 10.77 6.66 2.64
C ALA A 55 11.39 6.92 1.26
N THR A 56 11.10 6.04 0.30
CA THR A 56 11.52 6.20 -1.10
C THR A 56 10.80 7.40 -1.71
N LYS A 57 11.56 8.33 -2.30
CA LYS A 57 11.05 9.53 -2.98
C LYS A 57 11.82 9.72 -4.27
N TRP A 58 11.16 10.21 -5.31
CA TRP A 58 11.81 10.49 -6.59
C TRP A 58 11.09 11.61 -7.33
N MET A 59 11.77 12.18 -8.31
CA MET A 59 11.17 13.07 -9.30
C MET A 59 10.74 12.23 -10.51
N LYS A 60 9.47 12.33 -10.89
CA LYS A 60 8.91 11.71 -12.10
C LYS A 60 9.46 12.42 -13.35
N ARG A 61 9.24 11.82 -14.53
CA ARG A 61 9.70 12.38 -15.82
C ARG A 61 9.08 13.76 -16.13
N ASN A 62 7.88 14.03 -15.62
CA ASN A 62 7.18 15.30 -15.76
C ASN A 62 7.66 16.38 -14.76
N GLY A 63 8.63 16.07 -13.89
CA GLY A 63 9.17 16.99 -12.89
C GLY A 63 8.42 16.99 -11.55
N GLU A 64 7.33 16.23 -11.43
CA GLU A 64 6.59 16.13 -10.17
C GLU A 64 7.28 15.17 -9.19
N MET A 65 7.12 15.44 -7.89
CA MET A 65 7.66 14.60 -6.83
C MET A 65 6.66 13.52 -6.44
N ASP A 66 7.14 12.30 -6.26
CA ASP A 66 6.35 11.18 -5.74
C ASP A 66 7.16 10.39 -4.70
N GLY A 67 6.51 9.47 -4.02
CA GLY A 67 7.15 8.62 -3.04
C GLY A 67 6.27 7.46 -2.58
N LEU A 68 6.90 6.57 -1.83
CA LEU A 68 6.24 5.47 -1.14
C LEU A 68 6.31 5.69 0.36
N THR A 69 5.24 5.33 1.09
CA THR A 69 5.29 5.32 2.55
C THR A 69 6.25 4.25 3.06
N THR A 70 6.74 4.35 4.30
CA THR A 70 7.75 3.40 4.83
C THR A 70 7.32 1.93 4.69
N ASN A 71 6.06 1.61 5.02
CA ASN A 71 5.56 0.23 5.01
C ASN A 71 4.73 -0.14 3.77
N GLY A 72 4.49 0.83 2.88
CA GLY A 72 3.66 0.67 1.69
C GLY A 72 2.17 0.62 1.97
N ILE A 73 1.39 0.99 0.95
CA ILE A 73 -0.05 0.74 0.86
C ILE A 73 -0.26 -0.19 -0.31
N LEU A 74 -0.86 -1.35 -0.05
CA LEU A 74 -1.02 -2.39 -1.05
C LEU A 74 -2.48 -2.45 -1.52
N ILE A 75 -2.68 -2.66 -2.82
CA ILE A 75 -3.97 -2.85 -3.47
C ILE A 75 -3.96 -4.16 -4.24
N LEU A 76 -5.10 -4.85 -4.27
CA LEU A 76 -5.31 -6.06 -5.04
C LEU A 76 -6.69 -5.97 -5.68
N HIS A 77 -6.73 -6.17 -6.99
CA HIS A 77 -7.97 -6.35 -7.73
C HIS A 77 -8.13 -7.84 -8.01
N PRO A 78 -9.15 -8.50 -7.44
CA PRO A 78 -9.42 -9.89 -7.77
C PRO A 78 -9.69 -10.00 -9.27
N ASN A 79 -8.96 -10.86 -9.97
CA ASN A 79 -9.18 -11.06 -11.40
C ASN A 79 -10.55 -11.73 -11.61
N ARG A 80 -11.58 -10.97 -11.99
CA ARG A 80 -12.96 -11.47 -12.17
C ARG A 80 -13.18 -12.22 -13.49
N ASN A 81 -12.20 -12.24 -14.40
CA ASN A 81 -12.35 -12.74 -15.78
C ASN A 81 -11.68 -14.10 -16.06
N THR A 82 -11.33 -14.89 -15.04
CA THR A 82 -10.66 -16.19 -15.24
C THR A 82 -11.58 -17.32 -15.72
N GLU A 83 -12.84 -17.06 -16.10
CA GLU A 83 -13.70 -18.13 -16.64
C GLU A 83 -13.34 -18.53 -18.09
N GLU A 84 -12.46 -17.81 -18.80
CA GLU A 84 -12.16 -18.08 -20.22
C GLU A 84 -10.67 -18.17 -20.61
N LEU A 85 -9.74 -18.36 -19.66
CA LEU A 85 -8.31 -18.47 -19.98
C LEU A 85 -7.76 -19.87 -19.69
N SER A 86 -7.14 -20.48 -20.69
CA SER A 86 -6.44 -21.77 -20.62
C SER A 86 -5.36 -21.77 -19.53
N ASP A 87 -5.18 -22.92 -18.85
CA ASP A 87 -4.33 -23.13 -17.67
C ASP A 87 -2.89 -22.58 -17.74
N ASP A 88 -2.34 -22.35 -18.93
CA ASP A 88 -0.96 -21.90 -19.13
C ASP A 88 -0.75 -20.37 -19.14
N ASP A 89 -1.80 -19.55 -19.31
CA ASP A 89 -1.72 -18.08 -19.44
C ASP A 89 -2.53 -17.31 -18.37
N VAL A 90 -3.00 -17.99 -17.33
CA VAL A 90 -3.81 -17.37 -16.27
C VAL A 90 -2.92 -16.43 -15.45
N PRO A 91 -3.15 -15.10 -15.48
CA PRO A 91 -2.44 -14.18 -14.59
C PRO A 91 -2.73 -14.60 -13.15
N PRO A 92 -1.77 -14.49 -12.22
CA PRO A 92 -1.99 -14.88 -10.84
C PRO A 92 -3.30 -14.23 -10.34
N MET A 93 -4.24 -15.03 -9.85
CA MET A 93 -5.58 -14.57 -9.44
C MET A 93 -5.52 -13.43 -8.40
N TYR A 94 -4.38 -13.28 -7.71
CA TYR A 94 -4.16 -12.39 -6.58
C TYR A 94 -2.80 -11.69 -6.68
N VAL A 95 -2.68 -10.70 -7.58
CA VAL A 95 -1.48 -9.84 -7.65
C VAL A 95 -1.67 -8.63 -6.75
N TRP A 96 -0.79 -8.49 -5.75
CA TRP A 96 -0.70 -7.27 -4.96
C TRP A 96 0.19 -6.25 -5.67
N ARG A 97 -0.25 -5.00 -5.65
CA ARG A 97 0.52 -3.84 -6.08
C ARG A 97 0.72 -2.88 -4.93
N GLU A 98 1.74 -2.05 -5.05
CA GLU A 98 1.97 -0.94 -4.16
C GLU A 98 1.52 0.37 -4.81
N VAL A 99 0.75 1.17 -4.07
CA VAL A 99 0.26 2.48 -4.51
C VAL A 99 1.19 3.58 -4.00
N SER A 100 1.55 4.53 -4.86
CA SER A 100 2.36 5.69 -4.47
C SER A 100 1.54 6.81 -3.81
N VAL A 101 2.22 7.83 -3.29
CA VAL A 101 1.56 9.02 -2.74
C VAL A 101 0.81 9.80 -3.82
N ASP A 102 1.34 9.82 -5.03
CA ASP A 102 0.71 10.46 -6.19
C ASP A 102 -0.27 9.54 -6.94
N GLY A 103 -0.41 8.27 -6.52
CA GLY A 103 -1.41 7.34 -7.03
C GLY A 103 -0.94 6.42 -8.16
N ASP A 104 0.35 6.44 -8.50
CA ASP A 104 0.93 5.50 -9.46
C ASP A 104 0.98 4.08 -8.87
N ILE A 105 0.90 3.07 -9.74
CA ILE A 105 0.93 1.66 -9.38
C ILE A 105 2.30 1.05 -9.63
N TYR A 106 2.82 0.34 -8.62
CA TYR A 106 4.11 -0.36 -8.69
C TYR A 106 3.95 -1.83 -8.31
N THR A 107 4.83 -2.67 -8.86
CA THR A 107 5.10 -4.01 -8.32
C THR A 107 5.55 -3.93 -6.86
N LEU A 108 5.41 -5.04 -6.12
CA LEU A 108 5.93 -5.12 -4.76
C LEU A 108 7.44 -4.89 -4.72
N ARG A 109 7.91 -4.30 -3.62
CA ARG A 109 9.33 -4.30 -3.27
C ARG A 109 9.80 -5.73 -3.02
N GLU A 110 11.10 -5.98 -3.19
CA GLU A 110 11.72 -7.27 -2.89
C GLU A 110 11.44 -7.73 -1.45
N THR A 111 11.51 -6.79 -0.50
CA THR A 111 11.12 -7.01 0.89
C THR A 111 10.26 -5.86 1.39
N ARG A 112 9.32 -6.17 2.29
CA ARG A 112 8.46 -5.16 2.90
C ARG A 112 9.33 -4.09 3.57
N SER A 113 8.99 -2.83 3.32
CA SER A 113 9.70 -1.66 3.85
C SER A 113 11.12 -1.44 3.31
N SER A 114 11.55 -2.14 2.27
CA SER A 114 12.79 -1.84 1.53
C SER A 114 12.76 -0.41 0.97
N SER A 115 13.91 0.25 0.86
CA SER A 115 14.02 1.57 0.20
C SER A 115 13.98 1.47 -1.33
N ALA A 116 14.16 0.28 -1.90
CA ALA A 116 14.03 0.05 -3.33
C ALA A 116 12.54 -0.10 -3.70
N ARG A 117 12.04 0.80 -4.55
CA ARG A 117 10.69 0.68 -5.13
C ARG A 117 10.64 -0.45 -6.15
N GLY A 118 9.47 -1.03 -6.35
CA GLY A 118 9.22 -1.92 -7.49
C GLY A 118 9.24 -1.18 -8.83
N ALA A 119 9.06 -1.94 -9.91
CA ALA A 119 8.80 -1.41 -11.25
C ALA A 119 7.41 -0.78 -11.35
N LEU A 120 7.31 0.33 -12.08
CA LEU A 120 6.05 1.00 -12.43
C LEU A 120 5.21 0.08 -13.32
N VAL A 121 3.89 0.07 -13.11
CA VAL A 121 2.91 -0.69 -13.88
C VAL A 121 1.88 0.28 -14.46
N PRO A 122 2.18 0.95 -15.59
CA PRO A 122 1.31 2.01 -16.13
C PRO A 122 -0.07 1.52 -16.62
N GLU A 123 -0.24 0.23 -16.82
CA GLU A 123 -1.45 -0.42 -17.32
C GLU A 123 -2.45 -0.71 -16.20
N GLU A 124 -2.04 -0.60 -14.94
CA GLU A 124 -2.91 -0.77 -13.78
C GLU A 124 -3.28 0.57 -13.15
N THR A 125 -4.44 0.60 -12.50
CA THR A 125 -5.02 1.82 -11.92
C THR A 125 -5.13 1.71 -10.41
N ASN A 126 -5.11 2.86 -9.74
CA ASN A 126 -5.46 2.99 -8.32
C ASN A 126 -6.98 3.15 -8.07
N MET A 127 -7.81 3.04 -9.11
CA MET A 127 -9.26 3.02 -9.00
C MET A 127 -9.75 1.70 -8.39
N LEU A 128 -10.55 1.76 -7.33
CA LEU A 128 -11.17 0.62 -6.64
C LEU A 128 -12.30 0.00 -7.49
N GLN A 129 -12.50 -1.32 -7.40
CA GLN A 129 -13.40 -2.15 -8.24
C GLN A 129 -14.41 -3.02 -7.46
#